data_AF-A0A534JIW2-F1
#
_entry.id   AF-A0A534JIW2-F1
#
_cell.length_a   1.000
_cell.length_b   1.000
_cell.length_c   1.000
_cell.angle_alpha   90.00
_cell.angle_beta   90.00
_cell.angle_gamma   90.00
#
_symmetry.space_group_name_H-M   'P 1'
#
loop_
_entity.id
_entity.type
_entity.pdbx_description
1 polymer ?
#
loop_
_entity_poly.entity_id
_entity_poly.type
_entity_poly.pdbx_seq_one_letter_code
_entity_poly.pdbx_strand_id
1 'polypeptide(L)'
;FLGPRGVLVRHNAILTNAAQAFDDQGLSNAWDDGYPSGGNFWSDYTGVDNCSGPNQNVCPDPDGIGDTPYAIDTDSVDRYPLMSSRPVRAPVVTVVSPNGGEDWTGGRVHQVVWTGSDETDSALTVVIELSVDGFTFPYLLFSGSGTTGTISFSGAFPTVDTATARVRICAFDSDGLSGCDSTDSAFTLDSIGPALLVAQPTDGTGDVNPGASIILNFSEPMNATATEGAISISPTTLGVMVFSWDVERRIMTVEFATLLEQNTDYVVTISCGARDDSAPGNSLTGCLGATRIRFRTAILAAPPVARARIFPSPHLGLPVTLDGSGSTGEITTWTWTIRDEAGAVVATFTGAVVPYTFQSTGTYGVTLRVEDLYGRTAEYSFNVAIQALGRDDASAWVLAAITAIVIAGVLVFSSEPGRVALMTTTVGRIYGGKPKDEKDSEFRGAILYYLRVHPGDRYTDVKRNLGLNDGVVTYHLARLEKDGMIRSEIRGARKRYYPSEIRVPMENGGELHDIQQRLLRAVTASPGMPVSILAEQLGVSTQLALYHLRQLSQTARVELQRPGLRLRAYPGREGK
;
A
#
# COMPACT_ATOMS: atom_id res chain seq x y z
N PHE A 1 0.45 -1.87 80.56
CA PHE A 1 0.32 -3.12 81.33
C PHE A 1 0.39 -4.26 80.33
N LEU A 2 1.29 -5.23 80.56
CA LEU A 2 1.48 -6.38 79.69
C LEU A 2 0.24 -7.29 79.72
N GLY A 3 -0.34 -7.54 78.55
CA GLY A 3 -1.10 -8.76 78.30
C GLY A 3 -2.05 -8.68 77.10
N PRO A 4 -1.73 -9.32 75.98
CA PRO A 4 -2.73 -10.03 75.21
C PRO A 4 -2.63 -11.51 75.58
N ARG A 5 -3.59 -12.10 76.30
CA ARG A 5 -3.66 -13.57 76.44
C ARG A 5 -5.08 -14.12 76.52
N GLY A 6 -5.89 -13.71 75.55
CA GLY A 6 -7.04 -14.49 75.11
C GLY A 6 -7.42 -14.11 73.68
N VAL A 7 -8.34 -14.86 73.10
CA VAL A 7 -8.86 -14.65 71.74
C VAL A 7 -9.99 -13.63 71.81
N LEU A 8 -10.02 -12.72 70.84
CA LEU A 8 -11.17 -11.84 70.60
C LEU A 8 -12.02 -12.46 69.50
N VAL A 9 -13.20 -12.95 69.87
CA VAL A 9 -14.17 -13.59 68.99
C VAL A 9 -15.33 -12.62 68.80
N ARG A 10 -15.40 -11.96 67.64
CA ARG A 10 -16.43 -10.97 67.31
C ARG A 10 -16.81 -11.07 65.84
N HIS A 11 -18.02 -10.63 65.49
CA HIS A 11 -18.55 -10.59 64.12
C HIS A 11 -18.59 -11.95 63.40
N ASN A 12 -18.57 -13.05 64.15
CA ASN A 12 -18.73 -14.39 63.60
C ASN A 12 -20.21 -14.75 63.48
N ALA A 13 -20.54 -15.65 62.56
CA ALA A 13 -21.84 -16.32 62.50
C ALA A 13 -21.71 -17.75 63.06
N ILE A 14 -22.25 -17.98 64.26
CA ILE A 14 -22.17 -19.24 64.98
C ILE A 14 -23.48 -20.01 64.76
N LEU A 15 -23.42 -20.98 63.84
CA LEU A 15 -24.59 -21.61 63.24
C LEU A 15 -24.76 -23.08 63.62
N THR A 16 -25.89 -23.42 64.25
CA THR A 16 -26.42 -24.79 64.39
C THR A 16 -25.43 -25.82 64.96
N ASN A 17 -24.57 -25.41 65.90
CA ASN A 17 -23.65 -26.33 66.54
C ASN A 17 -24.37 -27.12 67.66
N ALA A 18 -23.86 -28.32 67.98
CA ALA A 18 -24.37 -29.10 69.12
C ALA A 18 -24.09 -28.41 70.47
N ALA A 19 -23.01 -27.65 70.55
CA ALA A 19 -22.72 -26.64 71.56
C ALA A 19 -22.13 -25.43 70.83
N GLN A 20 -22.70 -24.24 71.00
CA GLN A 20 -22.35 -23.06 70.18
C GLN A 20 -20.95 -22.53 70.47
N ALA A 21 -20.56 -22.49 71.74
CA ALA A 21 -19.23 -22.10 72.18
C ALA A 21 -18.94 -22.70 73.55
N PHE A 22 -17.67 -22.81 73.90
CA PHE A 22 -17.19 -23.15 75.24
C PHE A 22 -15.95 -22.31 75.52
N ASP A 23 -15.88 -21.71 76.70
CA ASP A 23 -14.74 -20.92 77.15
C ASP A 23 -14.28 -21.42 78.53
N ASP A 24 -12.98 -21.69 78.66
CA ASP A 24 -12.38 -22.10 79.93
C ASP A 24 -11.36 -21.07 80.44
N GLN A 25 -11.23 -19.93 79.75
CA GLN A 25 -10.33 -18.84 80.12
C GLN A 25 -11.07 -17.57 80.58
N GLY A 26 -12.40 -17.60 80.66
CA GLY A 26 -13.25 -16.55 81.24
C GLY A 26 -12.89 -15.15 80.73
N LEU A 27 -12.65 -14.22 81.67
CA LEU A 27 -12.26 -12.82 81.40
C LEU A 27 -11.00 -12.63 80.55
N SER A 28 -10.24 -13.69 80.27
CA SER A 28 -9.07 -13.59 79.39
C SER A 28 -9.49 -13.48 77.91
N ASN A 29 -10.60 -14.13 77.52
CA ASN A 29 -11.19 -14.06 76.19
C ASN A 29 -12.28 -12.98 76.14
N ALA A 30 -12.52 -12.44 74.95
CA ALA A 30 -13.59 -11.48 74.71
C ALA A 30 -14.47 -11.97 73.57
N TRP A 31 -15.78 -11.94 73.77
CA TRP A 31 -16.78 -12.42 72.80
C TRP A 31 -17.55 -11.29 72.11
N ASP A 32 -17.14 -10.04 72.34
CA ASP A 32 -17.72 -8.86 71.69
C ASP A 32 -16.69 -7.73 71.56
N ASP A 33 -16.97 -6.76 70.70
CA ASP A 33 -16.15 -5.57 70.47
C ASP A 33 -16.71 -4.30 71.13
N GLY A 34 -17.64 -4.45 72.05
CA GLY A 34 -18.37 -3.32 72.60
C GLY A 34 -19.34 -2.65 71.63
N TYR A 35 -20.09 -1.68 72.15
CA TYR A 35 -21.01 -0.85 71.37
C TYR A 35 -20.29 0.31 70.64
N PRO A 36 -20.67 0.67 69.40
CA PRO A 36 -21.72 0.06 68.56
C PRO A 36 -21.22 -1.07 67.66
N SER A 37 -19.97 -1.52 67.82
CA SER A 37 -19.37 -2.52 66.94
C SER A 37 -20.08 -3.88 67.01
N GLY A 38 -20.56 -4.26 68.21
CA GLY A 38 -21.31 -5.49 68.45
C GLY A 38 -20.43 -6.72 68.69
N GLY A 39 -21.08 -7.86 68.87
CA GLY A 39 -20.47 -9.16 69.11
C GLY A 39 -20.67 -10.13 67.95
N ASN A 40 -21.06 -11.36 68.25
CA ASN A 40 -21.29 -12.43 67.29
C ASN A 40 -22.78 -12.61 67.00
N PHE A 41 -23.08 -13.21 65.85
CA PHE A 41 -24.41 -13.73 65.56
C PHE A 41 -24.52 -15.18 66.03
N TRP A 42 -25.54 -15.46 66.83
CA TRP A 42 -25.79 -16.78 67.40
C TRP A 42 -27.12 -17.30 66.84
N SER A 43 -27.08 -18.42 66.12
CA SER A 43 -28.28 -18.99 65.47
C SER A 43 -29.40 -19.41 66.43
N ASP A 44 -29.10 -19.60 67.71
CA ASP A 44 -30.01 -19.93 68.80
C ASP A 44 -30.33 -18.73 69.70
N TYR A 45 -29.80 -17.52 69.42
CA TYR A 45 -30.16 -16.33 70.16
C TYR A 45 -31.58 -15.89 69.80
N THR A 46 -32.45 -15.86 70.82
CA THR A 46 -33.87 -15.52 70.71
C THR A 46 -34.21 -14.22 71.45
N GLY A 47 -33.22 -13.39 71.75
CA GLY A 47 -33.45 -12.11 72.43
C GLY A 47 -34.22 -11.12 71.57
N VAL A 48 -34.63 -10.01 72.19
CA VAL A 48 -35.35 -8.91 71.53
C VAL A 48 -34.35 -7.82 71.19
N ASP A 49 -34.63 -7.06 70.13
CA ASP A 49 -33.96 -5.81 69.79
C ASP A 49 -35.02 -4.72 69.74
N ASN A 50 -35.07 -3.93 70.81
CA ASN A 50 -36.00 -2.81 70.98
C ASN A 50 -35.28 -1.58 71.55
N CYS A 51 -34.05 -1.71 72.04
CA CYS A 51 -33.32 -0.68 72.76
C CYS A 51 -31.88 -0.54 72.26
N SER A 52 -31.41 0.69 72.04
CA SER A 52 -30.03 0.95 71.60
C SER A 52 -29.10 1.42 72.73
N GLY A 53 -27.85 1.70 72.36
CA GLY A 53 -26.84 2.36 73.20
C GLY A 53 -25.92 1.39 73.95
N PRO A 54 -24.85 1.87 74.59
CA PRO A 54 -23.87 1.00 75.26
C PRO A 54 -24.42 0.09 76.36
N ASN A 55 -25.56 0.45 76.95
CA ASN A 55 -26.25 -0.36 77.97
C ASN A 55 -27.56 -0.99 77.45
N GLN A 56 -27.85 -0.89 76.15
CA GLN A 56 -29.06 -1.42 75.51
C GLN A 56 -30.35 -1.04 76.25
N ASN A 57 -30.47 0.25 76.60
CA ASN A 57 -31.52 0.77 77.47
C ASN A 57 -32.18 2.06 76.94
N VAL A 58 -31.87 2.46 75.72
CA VAL A 58 -32.50 3.59 75.04
C VAL A 58 -33.61 3.04 74.15
N CYS A 59 -34.86 3.07 74.64
CA CYS A 59 -35.99 2.41 73.96
C CYS A 59 -37.15 3.39 73.69
N PRO A 60 -37.95 3.19 72.62
CA PRO A 60 -37.78 2.20 71.55
C PRO A 60 -36.86 2.73 70.44
N ASP A 61 -35.71 2.09 70.24
CA ASP A 61 -34.74 2.45 69.20
C ASP A 61 -33.91 1.21 68.83
N PRO A 62 -34.44 0.26 68.06
CA PRO A 62 -33.72 -0.94 67.69
C PRO A 62 -32.56 -0.66 66.72
N ASP A 63 -31.41 -1.30 66.93
CA ASP A 63 -30.15 -1.03 66.20
C ASP A 63 -29.48 -2.28 65.59
N GLY A 64 -30.13 -3.44 65.68
CA GLY A 64 -29.62 -4.71 65.18
C GLY A 64 -28.72 -5.46 66.17
N ILE A 65 -28.52 -4.91 67.37
CA ILE A 65 -27.90 -5.59 68.52
C ILE A 65 -29.01 -6.02 69.48
N GLY A 66 -28.87 -7.20 70.06
CA GLY A 66 -29.84 -7.72 71.01
C GLY A 66 -29.78 -7.01 72.37
N ASP A 67 -30.94 -6.71 72.93
CA ASP A 67 -31.12 -6.01 74.22
C ASP A 67 -30.50 -6.79 75.41
N THR A 68 -30.37 -8.12 75.27
CA THR A 68 -29.88 -9.03 76.30
C THR A 68 -28.58 -9.70 75.90
N PRO A 69 -27.54 -9.71 76.74
CA PRO A 69 -26.31 -10.45 76.48
C PRO A 69 -26.54 -11.95 76.23
N TYR A 70 -25.75 -12.55 75.33
CA TYR A 70 -25.70 -14.01 75.11
C TYR A 70 -24.65 -14.62 76.04
N ALA A 71 -25.08 -15.44 77.00
CA ALA A 71 -24.18 -16.13 77.91
C ALA A 71 -23.56 -17.38 77.24
N ILE A 72 -22.23 -17.44 77.17
CA ILE A 72 -21.49 -18.62 76.70
C ILE A 72 -21.42 -19.64 77.84
N ASP A 73 -21.07 -19.19 79.03
CA ASP A 73 -21.00 -19.98 80.27
C ASP A 73 -21.17 -19.08 81.51
N THR A 74 -20.63 -19.49 82.66
CA THR A 74 -20.80 -18.78 83.93
C THR A 74 -20.05 -17.45 84.02
N ASP A 75 -19.02 -17.25 83.22
CA ASP A 75 -18.11 -16.11 83.31
C ASP A 75 -17.70 -15.50 81.96
N SER A 76 -18.11 -16.11 80.85
CA SER A 76 -17.99 -15.58 79.50
C SER A 76 -19.34 -15.25 78.87
N VAL A 77 -19.42 -14.05 78.30
CA VAL A 77 -20.64 -13.48 77.73
C VAL A 77 -20.30 -12.64 76.50
N ASP A 78 -21.14 -12.73 75.47
CA ASP A 78 -21.22 -11.76 74.39
C ASP A 78 -22.25 -10.71 74.80
N ARG A 79 -21.79 -9.50 75.12
CA ARG A 79 -22.67 -8.45 75.64
C ARG A 79 -23.53 -7.79 74.57
N TYR A 80 -23.20 -7.99 73.31
CA TYR A 80 -23.82 -7.30 72.18
C TYR A 80 -24.12 -8.29 71.04
N PRO A 81 -24.92 -9.36 71.29
CA PRO A 81 -25.20 -10.36 70.27
C PRO A 81 -25.92 -9.71 69.08
N LEU A 82 -25.47 -10.02 67.87
CA LEU A 82 -26.08 -9.47 66.66
C LEU A 82 -27.40 -10.18 66.36
N MET A 83 -28.44 -9.42 66.00
CA MET A 83 -29.76 -9.96 65.63
C MET A 83 -29.78 -10.65 64.27
N SER A 84 -28.81 -10.32 63.42
CA SER A 84 -28.59 -10.96 62.14
C SER A 84 -27.09 -11.09 61.88
N SER A 85 -26.69 -12.11 61.12
CA SER A 85 -25.32 -12.21 60.65
C SER A 85 -24.99 -11.01 59.78
N ARG A 86 -23.79 -10.44 59.92
CA ARG A 86 -23.33 -9.38 59.00
C ARG A 86 -23.40 -9.88 57.55
N PRO A 87 -23.98 -9.10 56.63
CA PRO A 87 -23.97 -9.46 55.22
C PRO A 87 -22.54 -9.28 54.69
N VAL A 88 -21.83 -10.40 54.47
CA VAL A 88 -20.57 -10.37 53.72
C VAL A 88 -20.90 -10.25 52.23
N ARG A 89 -20.40 -9.21 51.58
CA ARG A 89 -20.57 -9.00 50.14
C ARG A 89 -19.19 -8.91 49.52
N ALA A 90 -19.03 -9.58 48.38
CA ALA A 90 -17.81 -9.44 47.61
C ALA A 90 -17.69 -8.00 47.08
N PRO A 91 -16.45 -7.49 46.94
CA PRO A 91 -16.22 -6.17 46.37
C PRO A 91 -16.73 -6.12 44.93
N VAL A 92 -17.13 -4.93 44.48
CA VAL A 92 -17.50 -4.66 43.08
C VAL A 92 -16.36 -3.93 42.40
N VAL A 93 -15.97 -4.42 41.23
CA VAL A 93 -14.93 -3.83 40.38
C VAL A 93 -15.55 -3.53 39.02
N THR A 94 -15.16 -2.41 38.42
CA THR A 94 -15.48 -2.10 37.02
C THR A 94 -14.28 -1.48 36.34
N VAL A 95 -13.78 -2.13 35.29
CA VAL A 95 -12.68 -1.61 34.48
C VAL A 95 -13.20 -0.43 33.64
N VAL A 96 -12.49 0.69 33.69
CA VAL A 96 -12.85 1.93 32.97
C VAL A 96 -11.93 2.14 31.77
N SER A 97 -10.63 1.83 31.92
CA SER A 97 -9.66 1.87 30.82
C SER A 97 -8.49 0.93 31.11
N PRO A 98 -7.96 0.17 30.14
CA PRO A 98 -8.52 0.03 28.80
C PRO A 98 -9.88 -0.67 28.89
N ASN A 99 -10.81 -0.38 27.98
CA ASN A 99 -12.11 -1.07 27.93
C ASN A 99 -12.48 -1.59 26.54
N GLY A 100 -11.56 -1.45 25.58
CA GLY A 100 -11.63 -2.04 24.25
C GLY A 100 -11.47 -1.01 23.14
N GLY A 101 -10.79 -1.45 22.08
CA GLY A 101 -10.51 -0.64 20.89
C GLY A 101 -9.33 0.33 21.02
N GLU A 102 -8.69 0.41 22.20
CA GLU A 102 -7.41 1.11 22.32
C GLU A 102 -6.33 0.41 21.49
N ASP A 103 -5.39 1.20 20.97
CA ASP A 103 -4.19 0.70 20.32
C ASP A 103 -2.95 1.22 21.03
N TRP A 104 -2.28 0.34 21.74
CA TRP A 104 -1.23 0.66 22.69
C TRP A 104 0.09 0.08 22.25
N THR A 105 1.15 0.89 22.31
CA THR A 105 2.49 0.40 22.07
C THR A 105 2.94 -0.52 23.20
N GLY A 106 3.30 -1.77 22.89
CA GLY A 106 3.85 -2.71 23.86
C GLY A 106 5.23 -2.30 24.38
N GLY A 107 5.60 -2.75 25.58
CA GLY A 107 6.84 -2.30 26.23
C GLY A 107 6.84 -0.83 26.67
N ARG A 108 5.69 -0.15 26.65
CA ARG A 108 5.52 1.23 27.13
C ARG A 108 4.63 1.28 28.36
N VAL A 109 4.73 2.40 29.07
CA VAL A 109 3.91 2.67 30.25
C VAL A 109 2.54 3.14 29.81
N HIS A 110 1.50 2.43 30.26
CA HIS A 110 0.10 2.78 30.06
C HIS A 110 -0.62 2.88 31.40
N GLN A 111 -1.73 3.61 31.41
CA GLN A 111 -2.56 3.77 32.60
C GLN A 111 -3.78 2.86 32.51
N VAL A 112 -3.96 2.04 33.54
CA VAL A 112 -5.18 1.27 33.80
C VAL A 112 -6.00 2.02 34.83
N VAL A 113 -7.30 2.20 34.59
CA VAL A 113 -8.25 2.91 35.44
C VAL A 113 -9.43 1.99 35.72
N TRP A 114 -9.86 1.93 36.97
CA TRP A 114 -11.04 1.16 37.39
C TRP A 114 -11.76 1.84 38.55
N THR A 115 -12.99 1.42 38.79
CA THR A 115 -13.73 1.76 40.01
C THR A 115 -13.84 0.52 40.89
N GLY A 116 -13.53 0.66 42.19
CA GLY A 116 -13.73 -0.38 43.19
C GLY A 116 -14.65 0.10 44.31
N SER A 117 -15.56 -0.74 44.79
CA SER A 117 -16.38 -0.45 45.96
C SER A 117 -16.61 -1.69 46.80
N ASP A 118 -16.70 -1.49 48.10
CA ASP A 118 -17.12 -2.51 49.05
C ASP A 118 -17.96 -1.85 50.15
N GLU A 119 -18.93 -2.59 50.72
CA GLU A 119 -19.83 -2.06 51.75
C GLU A 119 -19.15 -1.99 53.13
N THR A 120 -18.12 -2.81 53.35
CA THR A 120 -17.47 -3.05 54.64
C THR A 120 -16.01 -2.60 54.67
N ASP A 121 -15.29 -2.78 53.57
CA ASP A 121 -13.86 -2.50 53.47
C ASP A 121 -13.56 -1.21 52.68
N SER A 122 -12.84 -0.29 53.31
CA SER A 122 -12.34 0.93 52.64
C SER A 122 -11.01 0.70 51.89
N ALA A 123 -10.35 -0.42 52.16
CA ALA A 123 -9.10 -0.84 51.54
C ALA A 123 -9.23 -2.28 51.05
N LEU A 124 -8.88 -2.52 49.79
CA LEU A 124 -8.98 -3.80 49.11
C LEU A 124 -7.58 -4.24 48.65
N THR A 125 -7.33 -5.54 48.58
CA THR A 125 -6.16 -6.05 47.83
C THR A 125 -6.55 -6.16 46.37
N VAL A 126 -5.79 -5.56 45.46
CA VAL A 126 -6.08 -5.51 44.02
C VAL A 126 -4.97 -6.23 43.27
N VAL A 127 -5.40 -7.09 42.34
CA VAL A 127 -4.54 -7.78 41.37
C VAL A 127 -4.97 -7.38 39.97
N ILE A 128 -4.02 -6.91 39.16
CA ILE A 128 -4.22 -6.54 37.76
C ILE A 128 -3.41 -7.50 36.90
N GLU A 129 -4.08 -8.18 35.98
CA GLU A 129 -3.48 -9.16 35.10
C GLU A 129 -3.81 -8.84 33.64
N LEU A 130 -2.92 -9.24 32.74
CA LEU A 130 -3.05 -9.08 31.31
C LEU A 130 -3.15 -10.44 30.62
N SER A 131 -4.10 -10.52 29.71
CA SER A 131 -4.26 -11.55 28.70
C SER A 131 -3.76 -11.03 27.35
N VAL A 132 -3.06 -11.90 26.62
CA VAL A 132 -2.61 -11.63 25.24
C VAL A 132 -3.35 -12.50 24.21
N ASP A 133 -3.98 -13.59 24.66
CA ASP A 133 -4.77 -14.51 23.84
C ASP A 133 -6.29 -14.23 23.96
N GLY A 134 -6.69 -13.33 24.85
CA GLY A 134 -8.07 -12.99 25.17
C GLY A 134 -8.75 -13.96 26.14
N PHE A 135 -8.06 -15.01 26.61
CA PHE A 135 -8.65 -16.08 27.42
C PHE A 135 -7.90 -16.34 28.73
N THR A 136 -6.56 -16.39 28.67
CA THR A 136 -5.69 -16.65 29.83
C THR A 136 -4.99 -15.37 30.26
N PHE A 137 -4.75 -15.22 31.56
CA PHE A 137 -4.14 -14.02 32.15
C PHE A 137 -2.77 -14.34 32.78
N PRO A 138 -1.74 -14.67 31.98
CA PRO A 138 -0.44 -15.12 32.51
C PRO A 138 0.45 -13.97 33.00
N TYR A 139 0.16 -12.72 32.63
CA TYR A 139 1.00 -11.57 32.97
C TYR A 139 0.43 -10.83 34.18
N LEU A 140 1.15 -10.85 35.30
CA LEU A 140 0.85 -10.00 36.45
C LEU A 140 1.38 -8.59 36.21
N LEU A 141 0.49 -7.60 36.08
CA LEU A 141 0.86 -6.19 35.93
C LEU A 141 1.03 -5.49 37.28
N PHE A 142 0.16 -5.80 38.23
CA PHE A 142 0.17 -5.21 39.57
C PHE A 142 -0.46 -6.15 40.60
N SER A 143 0.06 -6.11 41.83
CA SER A 143 -0.57 -6.69 43.02
C SER A 143 -0.23 -5.83 44.23
N GLY A 144 -1.24 -5.37 44.96
CA GLY A 144 -1.05 -4.54 46.15
C GLY A 144 -2.35 -4.01 46.73
N SER A 145 -2.27 -3.13 47.73
CA SER A 145 -3.45 -2.51 48.32
C SER A 145 -3.97 -1.35 47.45
N GLY A 146 -5.29 -1.30 47.26
CA GLY A 146 -6.03 -0.20 46.64
C GLY A 146 -7.10 0.32 47.59
N THR A 147 -7.52 1.58 47.41
CA THR A 147 -8.69 2.15 48.11
C THR A 147 -9.96 1.87 47.32
N THR A 148 -11.13 2.18 47.87
CA THR A 148 -12.37 2.28 47.09
C THR A 148 -12.43 3.60 46.29
N GLY A 149 -13.33 3.69 45.32
CA GLY A 149 -13.48 4.81 44.39
C GLY A 149 -12.80 4.57 43.04
N THR A 150 -12.54 5.65 42.30
CA THR A 150 -11.78 5.59 41.03
C THR A 150 -10.28 5.52 41.33
N ILE A 151 -9.65 4.44 40.89
CA ILE A 151 -8.24 4.16 41.12
C ILE A 151 -7.55 4.04 39.77
N SER A 152 -6.25 4.35 39.73
CA SER A 152 -5.44 4.12 38.54
C SER A 152 -4.08 3.56 38.86
N PHE A 153 -3.56 2.77 37.93
CA PHE A 153 -2.23 2.18 37.94
C PHE A 153 -1.52 2.57 36.65
N SER A 154 -0.26 3.01 36.74
CA SER A 154 0.58 3.25 35.57
C SER A 154 1.77 2.30 35.61
N GLY A 155 1.89 1.46 34.59
CA GLY A 155 2.94 0.45 34.52
C GLY A 155 3.30 0.09 33.09
N ALA A 156 4.49 -0.48 32.91
CA ALA A 156 4.95 -0.94 31.61
C ALA A 156 4.23 -2.24 31.23
N PHE A 157 3.64 -2.26 30.04
CA PHE A 157 3.06 -3.46 29.44
C PHE A 157 4.17 -4.30 28.80
N PRO A 158 4.00 -5.63 28.68
CA PRO A 158 5.00 -6.48 28.04
C PRO A 158 5.20 -6.10 26.56
N THR A 159 6.40 -6.36 26.04
CA THR A 159 6.72 -6.19 24.62
C THR A 159 6.21 -7.40 23.84
N VAL A 160 4.92 -7.42 23.58
CA VAL A 160 4.19 -8.44 22.85
C VAL A 160 3.29 -7.78 21.80
N ASP A 161 3.10 -8.49 20.70
CA ASP A 161 2.24 -8.05 19.60
C ASP A 161 0.95 -8.88 19.60
N THR A 162 -0.20 -8.25 19.78
CA THR A 162 -1.50 -8.92 19.82
C THR A 162 -2.67 -7.97 19.61
N ALA A 163 -3.69 -8.43 18.89
CA ALA A 163 -4.95 -7.71 18.71
C ALA A 163 -6.05 -8.15 19.70
N THR A 164 -5.75 -9.09 20.61
CA THR A 164 -6.72 -9.72 21.50
C THR A 164 -6.44 -9.44 22.98
N ALA A 165 -5.72 -8.36 23.29
CA ALA A 165 -5.34 -8.06 24.66
C ALA A 165 -6.58 -7.77 25.52
N ARG A 166 -6.56 -8.27 26.76
CA ARG A 166 -7.57 -7.97 27.79
C ARG A 166 -6.91 -7.79 29.14
N VAL A 167 -7.39 -6.83 29.92
CA VAL A 167 -7.00 -6.66 31.32
C VAL A 167 -8.11 -7.25 32.21
N ARG A 168 -7.70 -7.96 33.26
CA ARG A 168 -8.59 -8.40 34.35
C ARG A 168 -8.12 -7.76 35.64
N ILE A 169 -9.07 -7.27 36.41
CA ILE A 169 -8.84 -6.71 37.73
C ILE A 169 -9.68 -7.50 38.71
N CYS A 170 -9.03 -8.07 39.72
CA CYS A 170 -9.69 -8.72 40.85
C CYS A 170 -9.37 -7.95 42.12
N ALA A 171 -10.41 -7.60 42.87
CA ALA A 171 -10.30 -7.05 44.22
C ALA A 171 -10.68 -8.11 45.25
N PHE A 172 -9.97 -8.11 46.37
CA PHE A 172 -10.16 -9.02 47.49
C PHE A 172 -10.36 -8.18 48.75
N ASP A 173 -11.41 -8.51 49.51
CA ASP A 173 -11.73 -7.86 50.78
C ASP A 173 -11.02 -8.56 51.97
N SER A 174 -11.24 -8.06 53.18
CA SER A 174 -10.64 -8.61 54.40
C SER A 174 -11.26 -9.94 54.84
N ASP A 175 -12.48 -10.23 54.37
CA ASP A 175 -13.22 -11.48 54.61
C ASP A 175 -12.82 -12.59 53.62
N GLY A 176 -11.99 -12.28 52.64
CA GLY A 176 -11.47 -13.22 51.63
C GLY A 176 -12.42 -13.46 50.45
N LEU A 177 -13.47 -12.65 50.30
CA LEU A 177 -14.29 -12.65 49.08
C LEU A 177 -13.60 -11.82 48.00
N SER A 178 -13.98 -12.08 46.76
CA SER A 178 -13.40 -11.41 45.61
C SER A 178 -14.43 -11.04 44.56
N GLY A 179 -14.27 -9.87 43.98
CA GLY A 179 -14.96 -9.45 42.77
C GLY A 179 -13.96 -9.16 41.68
N CYS A 180 -14.23 -9.65 40.48
CA CYS A 180 -13.39 -9.43 39.33
C CYS A 180 -14.20 -8.80 38.20
N ASP A 181 -13.53 -7.95 37.43
CA ASP A 181 -14.02 -7.47 36.15
C ASP A 181 -12.91 -7.52 35.10
N SER A 182 -13.28 -7.51 33.83
CA SER A 182 -12.34 -7.50 32.71
C SER A 182 -12.79 -6.50 31.67
N THR A 183 -11.87 -6.07 30.81
CA THR A 183 -12.21 -5.16 29.71
C THR A 183 -13.39 -5.68 28.89
N ASP A 184 -14.33 -4.82 28.53
CA ASP A 184 -15.53 -5.21 27.79
C ASP A 184 -15.16 -5.82 26.44
N SER A 185 -14.24 -5.18 25.73
CA SER A 185 -13.72 -5.64 24.44
C SER A 185 -12.20 -5.78 24.47
N ALA A 186 -11.67 -6.41 23.43
CA ALA A 186 -10.22 -6.49 23.24
C ALA A 186 -9.66 -5.12 22.84
N PHE A 187 -8.43 -4.87 23.26
CA PHE A 187 -7.59 -3.78 22.76
C PHE A 187 -6.34 -4.39 22.10
N THR A 188 -5.58 -3.57 21.38
CA THR A 188 -4.35 -4.01 20.70
C THR A 188 -3.12 -3.57 21.47
N LEU A 189 -2.14 -4.48 21.54
CA LEU A 189 -0.78 -4.20 21.94
C LEU A 189 0.10 -4.36 20.71
N ASP A 190 0.60 -3.27 20.17
CA ASP A 190 1.51 -3.25 19.03
C ASP A 190 2.96 -3.06 19.51
N SER A 191 3.81 -4.06 19.26
CA SER A 191 5.25 -3.98 19.57
C SER A 191 6.15 -3.96 18.34
N ILE A 192 5.58 -3.92 17.14
CA ILE A 192 6.32 -4.00 15.88
C ILE A 192 6.34 -2.61 15.25
N GLY A 193 7.53 -2.13 14.92
CA GLY A 193 7.65 -0.83 14.27
C GLY A 193 7.31 -0.87 12.78
N PRO A 194 6.71 0.19 12.22
CA PRO A 194 6.40 0.26 10.80
C PRO A 194 7.66 0.15 9.93
N ALA A 195 7.59 -0.63 8.86
CA ALA A 195 8.64 -0.71 7.85
C ALA A 195 8.23 0.06 6.60
N LEU A 196 9.15 0.81 6.00
CA LEU A 196 8.95 1.40 4.67
C LEU A 196 9.11 0.30 3.61
N LEU A 197 8.00 -0.14 3.02
CA LEU A 197 7.96 -1.20 2.02
C LEU A 197 8.27 -0.70 0.61
N VAL A 198 7.72 0.45 0.24
CA VAL A 198 7.91 1.05 -1.08
C VAL A 198 8.10 2.54 -0.93
N ALA A 199 9.05 3.07 -1.70
CA ALA A 199 9.19 4.49 -1.97
C ALA A 199 9.21 4.71 -3.49
N GLN A 200 8.37 5.61 -3.97
CA GLN A 200 8.41 6.11 -5.34
C GLN A 200 8.62 7.62 -5.29
N PRO A 201 9.61 8.17 -6.00
CA PRO A 201 10.67 7.47 -6.75
C PRO A 201 11.50 6.54 -5.86
N THR A 202 12.04 5.45 -6.41
CA THR A 202 12.97 4.57 -5.67
C THR A 202 14.30 5.28 -5.42
N ASP A 203 15.02 4.91 -4.37
CA ASP A 203 16.33 5.53 -4.06
C ASP A 203 17.32 5.37 -5.23
N GLY A 204 17.96 6.48 -5.62
CA GLY A 204 18.88 6.57 -6.74
C GLY A 204 18.24 6.74 -8.12
N THR A 205 16.92 6.91 -8.23
CA THR A 205 16.25 7.05 -9.53
C THR A 205 16.62 8.37 -10.21
N GLY A 206 17.01 8.30 -11.49
CA GLY A 206 17.21 9.46 -12.36
C GLY A 206 15.99 9.76 -13.22
N ASP A 207 15.99 10.91 -13.89
CA ASP A 207 14.98 11.34 -14.85
C ASP A 207 13.54 11.30 -14.32
N VAL A 208 13.35 11.62 -13.04
CA VAL A 208 12.03 11.71 -12.41
C VAL A 208 11.30 12.94 -12.94
N ASN A 209 10.05 12.79 -13.37
CA ASN A 209 9.23 13.93 -13.77
C ASN A 209 9.17 14.97 -12.61
N PRO A 210 9.50 16.25 -12.82
CA PRO A 210 9.44 17.26 -11.76
C PRO A 210 8.04 17.48 -11.14
N GLY A 211 6.98 17.01 -11.80
CA GLY A 211 5.62 16.97 -11.25
C GLY A 211 5.22 15.64 -10.61
N ALA A 212 6.16 14.69 -10.45
CA ALA A 212 5.87 13.42 -9.80
C ALA A 212 5.66 13.59 -8.30
N SER A 213 4.63 12.94 -7.78
CA SER A 213 4.40 12.81 -6.34
C SER A 213 5.38 11.82 -5.72
N ILE A 214 5.66 11.97 -4.42
CA ILE A 214 6.36 10.95 -3.64
C ILE A 214 5.32 10.02 -3.03
N ILE A 215 5.43 8.72 -3.26
CA ILE A 215 4.52 7.72 -2.69
C ILE A 215 5.32 6.83 -1.74
N LEU A 216 4.90 6.80 -0.47
CA LEU A 216 5.50 5.99 0.60
C LEU A 216 4.46 4.97 1.07
N ASN A 217 4.81 3.68 1.02
CA ASN A 217 3.96 2.59 1.50
C ASN A 217 4.61 1.92 2.72
N PHE A 218 3.88 1.88 3.82
CA PHE A 218 4.31 1.34 5.11
C PHE A 218 3.70 -0.05 5.36
N SER A 219 4.32 -0.84 6.25
CA SER A 219 3.83 -2.18 6.60
C SER A 219 2.50 -2.17 7.34
N GLU A 220 2.18 -1.08 8.01
CA GLU A 220 1.04 -0.93 8.92
C GLU A 220 0.59 0.53 8.98
N PRO A 221 -0.58 0.82 9.59
CA PRO A 221 -1.11 2.16 9.70
C PRO A 221 -0.17 3.12 10.43
N MET A 222 -0.07 4.34 9.92
CA MET A 222 0.81 5.38 10.46
C MET A 222 0.03 6.46 11.19
N ASN A 223 0.64 7.04 12.23
CA ASN A 223 0.18 8.32 12.76
C ASN A 223 0.49 9.41 11.73
N ALA A 224 -0.56 9.90 11.05
CA ALA A 224 -0.43 10.87 9.98
C ALA A 224 0.31 12.14 10.43
N THR A 225 -0.10 12.75 11.54
CA THR A 225 0.51 14.00 12.03
C THR A 225 1.98 13.83 12.39
N ALA A 226 2.33 12.75 13.11
CA ALA A 226 3.72 12.48 13.47
C ALA A 226 4.58 12.19 12.23
N THR A 227 4.05 11.45 11.27
CA THR A 227 4.76 11.05 10.05
C THR A 227 4.95 12.22 9.09
N GLU A 228 3.93 13.05 8.88
CA GLU A 228 4.04 14.27 8.07
C GLU A 228 5.08 15.23 8.65
N GLY A 229 5.08 15.44 9.98
CA GLY A 229 6.07 16.26 10.68
C GLY A 229 7.50 15.69 10.65
N ALA A 230 7.65 14.39 10.33
CA ALA A 230 8.94 13.72 10.24
C ALA A 230 9.57 13.76 8.85
N ILE A 231 8.86 14.30 7.85
CA ILE A 231 9.28 14.30 6.45
C ILE A 231 9.82 15.66 6.04
N SER A 232 10.96 15.63 5.36
CA SER A 232 11.56 16.81 4.76
C SER A 232 12.18 16.47 3.41
N ILE A 233 12.39 17.48 2.58
CA ILE A 233 13.05 17.38 1.28
C ILE A 233 14.16 18.42 1.16
N SER A 234 15.28 18.04 0.54
CA SER A 234 16.42 18.91 0.29
C SER A 234 16.90 18.77 -1.16
N PRO A 235 17.21 19.85 -1.90
CA PRO A 235 17.08 21.26 -1.50
C PRO A 235 15.62 21.64 -1.20
N THR A 236 15.41 22.65 -0.36
CA THR A 236 14.07 23.09 0.02
C THR A 236 13.34 23.61 -1.23
N THR A 237 12.13 23.14 -1.44
CA THR A 237 11.28 23.54 -2.56
C THR A 237 10.63 24.90 -2.30
N LEU A 238 10.35 25.66 -3.36
CA LEU A 238 9.64 26.95 -3.27
C LEU A 238 8.14 26.80 -2.96
N GLY A 239 7.61 25.57 -2.92
CA GLY A 239 6.21 25.25 -2.67
C GLY A 239 5.98 24.39 -1.42
N VAL A 240 4.72 24.39 -0.97
CA VAL A 240 4.23 23.59 0.16
C VAL A 240 4.08 22.12 -0.25
N MET A 241 4.52 21.21 0.61
CA MET A 241 4.22 19.77 0.50
C MET A 241 2.77 19.52 0.95
N VAL A 242 1.98 18.88 0.10
CA VAL A 242 0.60 18.50 0.39
C VAL A 242 0.56 16.99 0.63
N PHE A 243 0.12 16.60 1.81
CA PHE A 243 0.07 15.20 2.22
C PHE A 243 -1.35 14.66 2.04
N SER A 244 -1.44 13.44 1.52
CA SER A 244 -2.67 12.67 1.47
C SER A 244 -2.39 11.22 1.84
N TRP A 245 -3.37 10.56 2.41
CA TRP A 245 -3.29 9.19 2.89
C TRP A 245 -4.40 8.35 2.28
N ASP A 246 -4.14 7.07 2.11
CA ASP A 246 -5.20 6.10 1.87
C ASP A 246 -6.06 5.89 3.12
N VAL A 247 -7.18 5.17 2.95
CA VAL A 247 -8.15 4.93 4.02
C VAL A 247 -7.54 4.18 5.20
N GLU A 248 -6.57 3.29 4.96
CA GLU A 248 -5.94 2.47 5.99
C GLU A 248 -4.70 3.14 6.60
N ARG A 249 -4.35 4.37 6.19
CA ARG A 249 -3.17 5.12 6.65
C ARG A 249 -1.83 4.41 6.44
N ARG A 250 -1.72 3.58 5.41
CA ARG A 250 -0.48 2.84 5.07
C ARG A 250 0.25 3.45 3.88
N ILE A 251 -0.45 4.12 3.00
CA ILE A 251 0.08 4.74 1.79
C ILE A 251 -0.08 6.25 1.92
N MET A 252 1.06 6.93 1.98
CA MET A 252 1.12 8.38 1.96
C MET A 252 1.59 8.86 0.60
N THR A 253 0.86 9.80 0.01
CA THR A 253 1.25 10.52 -1.20
C THR A 253 1.57 11.97 -0.85
N VAL A 254 2.79 12.40 -1.17
CA VAL A 254 3.27 13.77 -1.03
C VAL A 254 3.25 14.43 -2.41
N GLU A 255 2.42 15.43 -2.56
CA GLU A 255 2.36 16.28 -3.74
C GLU A 255 3.04 17.62 -3.47
N PHE A 256 3.49 18.27 -4.54
CA PHE A 256 4.11 19.59 -4.46
C PHE A 256 3.22 20.61 -5.12
N ALA A 257 2.91 21.71 -4.41
CA ALA A 257 2.10 22.80 -4.97
C ALA A 257 2.75 23.47 -6.18
N THR A 258 4.07 23.36 -6.31
CA THR A 258 4.86 23.83 -7.45
C THR A 258 5.70 22.67 -7.97
N LEU A 259 5.93 22.61 -9.29
CA LEU A 259 6.86 21.65 -9.86
C LEU A 259 8.24 21.78 -9.20
N LEU A 260 8.89 20.62 -8.99
CA LEU A 260 10.27 20.57 -8.56
C LEU A 260 11.18 21.21 -9.62
N GLU A 261 12.36 21.65 -9.21
CA GLU A 261 13.36 22.15 -10.16
C GLU A 261 13.83 20.99 -11.06
N GLN A 262 14.13 21.31 -12.32
CA GLN A 262 14.60 20.33 -13.30
C GLN A 262 16.10 20.08 -13.16
N ASN A 263 16.56 18.85 -13.44
CA ASN A 263 17.97 18.44 -13.32
C ASN A 263 18.56 18.67 -11.93
N THR A 264 17.75 18.48 -10.89
CA THR A 264 18.13 18.73 -9.50
C THR A 264 18.11 17.42 -8.73
N ASP A 265 19.19 17.16 -7.98
CA ASP A 265 19.24 16.04 -7.03
C ASP A 265 18.46 16.41 -5.77
N TYR A 266 17.41 15.65 -5.49
CA TYR A 266 16.61 15.76 -4.28
C TYR A 266 16.88 14.60 -3.32
N VAL A 267 16.79 14.89 -2.03
CA VAL A 267 16.86 13.93 -0.94
C VAL A 267 15.63 14.13 -0.05
N VAL A 268 14.73 13.16 -0.07
CA VAL A 268 13.62 13.05 0.87
C VAL A 268 14.10 12.33 2.11
N THR A 269 13.92 12.95 3.26
CA THR A 269 14.34 12.42 4.56
C THR A 269 13.11 12.13 5.41
N ILE A 270 12.99 10.90 5.87
CA ILE A 270 11.99 10.43 6.84
C ILE A 270 12.72 10.18 8.15
N SER A 271 12.56 11.08 9.12
CA SER A 271 13.22 10.95 10.42
C SER A 271 12.58 9.86 11.29
N CYS A 272 13.24 9.45 12.37
CA CYS A 272 12.65 8.53 13.36
C CYS A 272 11.48 9.14 14.16
N GLY A 273 11.08 10.38 13.86
CA GLY A 273 9.84 10.96 14.33
C GLY A 273 8.60 10.34 13.69
N ALA A 274 8.73 9.67 12.54
CA ALA A 274 7.65 8.91 11.93
C ALA A 274 7.32 7.68 12.78
N ARG A 275 6.04 7.52 13.09
CA ARG A 275 5.52 6.50 14.01
C ARG A 275 4.21 5.90 13.50
N ASP A 276 3.95 4.65 13.87
CA ASP A 276 2.61 4.04 13.70
C ASP A 276 1.56 4.78 14.54
N ASP A 277 0.30 4.40 14.36
CA ASP A 277 -0.84 4.98 15.06
C ASP A 277 -1.12 4.41 16.46
N SER A 278 -0.35 3.41 16.91
CA SER A 278 -0.38 2.97 18.29
C SER A 278 0.05 4.12 19.23
N ALA A 279 -0.41 4.10 20.47
CA ALA A 279 -0.07 5.12 21.45
C ALA A 279 1.06 4.63 22.36
N PRO A 280 2.19 5.36 22.53
CA PRO A 280 2.61 6.60 21.85
C PRO A 280 3.28 6.41 20.47
N GLY A 281 3.32 5.19 19.95
CA GLY A 281 3.73 4.85 18.60
C GLY A 281 5.12 4.23 18.54
N ASN A 282 5.29 3.14 17.78
CA ASN A 282 6.62 2.60 17.47
C ASN A 282 7.27 3.40 16.34
N SER A 283 8.58 3.58 16.43
CA SER A 283 9.35 4.22 15.35
C SER A 283 9.56 3.25 14.19
N LEU A 284 9.85 3.80 13.01
CA LEU A 284 10.20 2.99 11.84
C LEU A 284 11.26 1.92 12.14
N THR A 285 10.99 0.68 11.74
CA THR A 285 11.91 -0.44 11.91
C THR A 285 13.26 -0.14 11.23
N GLY A 286 14.35 -0.29 11.97
CA GLY A 286 15.70 -0.03 11.48
C GLY A 286 16.09 1.44 11.35
N CYS A 287 15.33 2.37 11.97
CA CYS A 287 15.65 3.79 11.89
C CYS A 287 16.96 4.14 12.63
N LEU A 288 18.05 4.28 11.88
CA LEU A 288 19.35 4.79 12.35
C LEU A 288 19.45 6.31 12.12
N GLY A 289 18.50 7.05 12.71
CA GLY A 289 18.38 8.51 12.61
C GLY A 289 17.39 8.99 11.56
N ALA A 290 17.56 8.58 10.29
CA ALA A 290 16.59 8.85 9.24
C ALA A 290 16.77 7.93 8.02
N THR A 291 15.65 7.58 7.39
CA THR A 291 15.60 6.97 6.06
C THR A 291 15.69 8.05 5.00
N ARG A 292 16.53 7.85 3.97
CA ARG A 292 16.73 8.83 2.89
C ARG A 292 16.46 8.21 1.54
N ILE A 293 15.69 8.91 0.72
CA ILE A 293 15.38 8.55 -0.66
C ILE A 293 15.94 9.66 -1.53
N ARG A 294 16.86 9.31 -2.42
CA ARG A 294 17.50 10.22 -3.35
C ARG A 294 16.92 10.02 -4.74
N PHE A 295 16.67 11.11 -5.45
CA PHE A 295 16.31 11.04 -6.86
C PHE A 295 16.75 12.31 -7.60
N ARG A 296 16.90 12.21 -8.91
CA ARG A 296 17.17 13.35 -9.78
C ARG A 296 16.00 13.62 -10.69
N THR A 297 15.57 14.87 -10.77
CA THR A 297 14.51 15.29 -11.70
C THR A 297 15.01 15.38 -13.14
N ALA A 298 14.14 15.06 -14.09
CA ALA A 298 14.40 15.16 -15.52
C ALA A 298 14.51 16.61 -15.98
N ILE A 299 15.21 16.80 -17.11
CA ILE A 299 15.07 18.00 -17.93
C ILE A 299 13.86 17.77 -18.84
N LEU A 300 12.80 18.55 -18.64
CA LEU A 300 11.64 18.51 -19.52
C LEU A 300 12.00 19.20 -20.84
N ALA A 301 11.74 18.52 -21.96
CA ALA A 301 11.79 19.14 -23.27
C ALA A 301 10.88 20.38 -23.32
N ALA A 302 11.15 21.32 -24.23
CA ALA A 302 10.29 22.48 -24.43
C ALA A 302 8.83 22.01 -24.69
N PRO A 303 7.81 22.73 -24.15
CA PRO A 303 6.42 22.41 -24.42
C PRO A 303 6.17 22.30 -25.93
N PRO A 304 5.25 21.43 -26.38
CA PRO A 304 5.02 21.29 -27.79
C PRO A 304 4.47 22.59 -28.37
N VAL A 305 4.83 22.89 -29.61
CA VAL A 305 4.30 24.04 -30.37
C VAL A 305 3.66 23.50 -31.63
N ALA A 306 2.33 23.63 -31.72
CA ALA A 306 1.56 23.19 -32.87
C ALA A 306 1.84 24.09 -34.09
N ARG A 307 2.12 23.49 -35.24
CA ARG A 307 2.14 24.16 -36.55
C ARG A 307 1.47 23.29 -37.58
N ALA A 308 0.50 23.84 -38.28
CA ALA A 308 -0.26 23.14 -39.30
C ALA A 308 -0.18 23.83 -40.66
N ARG A 309 -0.25 23.04 -41.73
CA ARG A 309 -0.35 23.49 -43.11
C ARG A 309 -1.34 22.59 -43.86
N ILE A 310 -1.91 23.12 -44.94
CA ILE A 310 -2.76 22.39 -45.87
C ILE A 310 -2.22 22.55 -47.28
N PHE A 311 -2.11 21.46 -48.04
CA PHE A 311 -1.71 21.50 -49.44
C PHE A 311 -2.24 20.31 -50.25
N PRO A 312 -2.49 20.47 -51.56
CA PRO A 312 -2.53 21.74 -52.30
C PRO A 312 -3.75 22.59 -51.91
N SER A 313 -3.97 23.71 -52.60
CA SER A 313 -5.13 24.58 -52.36
C SER A 313 -6.44 23.76 -52.38
N PRO A 314 -7.30 23.89 -51.37
CA PRO A 314 -8.39 22.96 -51.12
C PRO A 314 -9.63 23.29 -51.96
N HIS A 315 -10.02 22.36 -52.83
CA HIS A 315 -11.19 22.47 -53.72
C HIS A 315 -12.15 21.30 -53.48
N LEU A 316 -13.42 21.48 -53.83
CA LEU A 316 -14.44 20.45 -53.65
C LEU A 316 -14.06 19.13 -54.36
N GLY A 317 -14.11 18.02 -53.63
CA GLY A 317 -13.89 16.67 -54.17
C GLY A 317 -12.44 16.33 -54.52
N LEU A 318 -11.49 17.25 -54.33
CA LEU A 318 -10.06 16.99 -54.50
C LEU A 318 -9.38 16.69 -53.15
N PRO A 319 -8.50 15.68 -53.07
CA PRO A 319 -7.80 15.37 -51.84
C PRO A 319 -6.77 16.45 -51.51
N VAL A 320 -6.68 16.77 -50.23
CA VAL A 320 -5.67 17.63 -49.63
C VAL A 320 -4.94 16.88 -48.54
N THR A 321 -3.76 17.38 -48.19
CA THR A 321 -2.95 16.90 -47.09
C THR A 321 -2.95 17.92 -45.97
N LEU A 322 -3.34 17.49 -44.78
CA LEU A 322 -3.15 18.20 -43.53
C LEU A 322 -1.80 17.78 -42.95
N ASP A 323 -0.88 18.74 -42.84
CA ASP A 323 0.49 18.49 -42.43
C ASP A 323 0.84 19.28 -41.17
N GLY A 324 1.13 18.53 -40.11
CA GLY A 324 1.48 18.99 -38.78
C GLY A 324 2.94 18.70 -38.42
N SER A 325 3.73 18.18 -39.37
CA SER A 325 5.12 17.75 -39.13
C SER A 325 6.07 18.90 -38.79
N GLY A 326 5.65 20.14 -39.05
CA GLY A 326 6.37 21.35 -38.65
C GLY A 326 6.21 21.70 -37.17
N SER A 327 5.41 20.96 -36.40
CA SER A 327 5.26 21.15 -34.96
C SER A 327 6.55 20.79 -34.22
N THR A 328 6.88 21.50 -33.14
CA THR A 328 8.13 21.29 -32.37
C THR A 328 7.82 20.79 -30.96
N GLY A 329 8.82 20.21 -30.28
CA GLY A 329 8.67 19.53 -28.99
C GLY A 329 8.66 18.00 -29.15
N GLU A 330 8.82 17.27 -28.05
CA GLU A 330 8.78 15.79 -28.04
C GLU A 330 7.33 15.27 -28.14
N ILE A 331 6.69 15.55 -29.27
CA ILE A 331 5.29 15.23 -29.53
C ILE A 331 5.13 13.71 -29.67
N THR A 332 4.20 13.14 -28.90
CA THR A 332 3.80 11.73 -28.97
C THR A 332 2.48 11.55 -29.73
N THR A 333 1.60 12.55 -29.70
CA THR A 333 0.25 12.46 -30.28
C THR A 333 -0.10 13.71 -31.10
N TRP A 334 -0.67 13.50 -32.28
CA TRP A 334 -1.27 14.54 -33.14
C TRP A 334 -2.74 14.21 -33.35
N THR A 335 -3.62 15.18 -33.09
CA THR A 335 -5.07 15.06 -33.27
C THR A 335 -5.58 16.21 -34.11
N TRP A 336 -6.16 15.89 -35.26
CA TRP A 336 -6.81 16.86 -36.15
C TRP A 336 -8.31 16.83 -35.92
N THR A 337 -8.93 18.01 -35.86
CA THR A 337 -10.39 18.17 -35.82
C THR A 337 -10.80 19.14 -36.91
N ILE A 338 -11.76 18.73 -37.74
CA ILE A 338 -12.37 19.58 -38.76
C ILE A 338 -13.80 19.86 -38.34
N ARG A 339 -14.19 21.13 -38.37
CA ARG A 339 -15.53 21.61 -38.06
C ARG A 339 -16.13 22.34 -39.26
N ASP A 340 -17.42 22.19 -39.46
CA ASP A 340 -18.16 22.97 -40.46
C ASP A 340 -18.46 24.40 -39.96
N GLU A 341 -19.15 25.19 -40.79
CA GLU A 341 -19.52 26.57 -40.48
C GLU A 341 -20.50 26.69 -39.29
N ALA A 342 -21.26 25.61 -39.00
CA ALA A 342 -22.11 25.51 -37.82
C ALA A 342 -21.34 25.06 -36.56
N GLY A 343 -20.05 24.76 -36.67
CA GLY A 343 -19.17 24.30 -35.60
C GLY A 343 -19.25 22.79 -35.30
N ALA A 344 -20.03 22.04 -36.08
CA ALA A 344 -20.16 20.60 -35.91
C ALA A 344 -18.89 19.89 -36.38
N VAL A 345 -18.40 18.91 -35.62
CA VAL A 345 -17.21 18.12 -35.98
C VAL A 345 -17.56 17.22 -37.15
N VAL A 346 -16.93 17.46 -38.30
CA VAL A 346 -17.13 16.70 -39.54
C VAL A 346 -16.12 15.57 -39.68
N ALA A 347 -14.93 15.72 -39.10
CA ALA A 347 -13.92 14.67 -39.11
C ALA A 347 -12.88 14.84 -37.98
N THR A 348 -12.31 13.72 -37.54
CA THR A 348 -11.20 13.67 -36.59
C THR A 348 -10.18 12.65 -37.05
N PHE A 349 -8.89 12.99 -36.97
CA PHE A 349 -7.80 12.12 -37.40
C PHE A 349 -6.65 12.14 -36.41
N THR A 350 -5.86 11.07 -36.40
CA THR A 350 -4.59 11.04 -35.68
C THR A 350 -3.43 10.84 -36.64
N GLY A 351 -2.31 11.49 -36.35
CA GLY A 351 -1.08 11.42 -37.14
C GLY A 351 -0.56 12.78 -37.58
N ALA A 352 0.76 12.87 -37.75
CA ALA A 352 1.43 14.11 -38.11
C ALA A 352 1.03 14.61 -39.51
N VAL A 353 0.74 13.69 -40.45
CA VAL A 353 0.36 14.01 -41.83
C VAL A 353 -0.83 13.15 -42.23
N VAL A 354 -1.94 13.77 -42.62
CA VAL A 354 -3.21 13.09 -42.89
C VAL A 354 -3.83 13.59 -44.20
N PRO A 355 -4.22 12.69 -45.13
CA PRO A 355 -5.01 13.07 -46.31
C PRO A 355 -6.50 13.25 -45.96
N TYR A 356 -7.15 14.24 -46.57
CA TYR A 356 -8.58 14.49 -46.42
C TYR A 356 -9.21 15.05 -47.69
N THR A 357 -10.50 14.78 -47.93
CA THR A 357 -11.25 15.29 -49.09
C THR A 357 -12.56 15.92 -48.63
N PHE A 358 -12.73 17.23 -48.88
CA PHE A 358 -13.95 17.96 -48.56
C PHE A 358 -15.10 17.59 -49.51
N GLN A 359 -16.27 17.27 -48.94
CA GLN A 359 -17.44 16.77 -49.68
C GLN A 359 -18.50 17.84 -49.99
N SER A 360 -18.42 19.01 -49.36
CA SER A 360 -19.28 20.16 -49.64
C SER A 360 -18.50 21.47 -49.62
N THR A 361 -18.97 22.44 -50.40
CA THR A 361 -18.44 23.82 -50.39
C THR A 361 -18.80 24.54 -49.10
N GLY A 362 -17.98 25.49 -48.69
CA GLY A 362 -18.18 26.23 -47.44
C GLY A 362 -16.86 26.51 -46.73
N THR A 363 -16.94 27.16 -45.57
CA THR A 363 -15.77 27.41 -44.72
C THR A 363 -15.71 26.37 -43.61
N TYR A 364 -14.54 25.75 -43.45
CA TYR A 364 -14.28 24.76 -42.41
C TYR A 364 -13.20 25.28 -41.45
N GLY A 365 -13.42 25.08 -40.15
CA GLY A 365 -12.39 25.28 -39.14
C GLY A 365 -11.55 24.00 -39.00
N VAL A 366 -10.23 24.11 -39.16
CA VAL A 366 -9.29 23.00 -38.98
C VAL A 366 -8.42 23.30 -37.76
N THR A 367 -8.42 22.38 -36.79
CA THR A 367 -7.61 22.48 -35.56
C THR A 367 -6.68 21.28 -35.48
N LEU A 368 -5.39 21.54 -35.30
CA LEU A 368 -4.39 20.57 -34.89
C LEU A 368 -4.12 20.72 -33.39
N ARG A 369 -4.30 19.65 -32.62
CA ARG A 369 -3.84 19.52 -31.23
C ARG A 369 -2.66 18.55 -31.18
N VAL A 370 -1.55 18.98 -30.59
CA VAL A 370 -0.37 18.13 -30.34
C VAL A 370 -0.18 17.93 -28.84
N GLU A 371 0.32 16.76 -28.45
CA GLU A 371 0.54 16.37 -27.05
C GLU A 371 1.89 15.65 -26.91
N ASP A 372 2.64 15.96 -25.85
CA ASP A 372 3.94 15.33 -25.55
C ASP A 372 3.82 14.15 -24.56
N LEU A 373 4.94 13.50 -24.23
CA LEU A 373 4.97 12.35 -23.31
C LEU A 373 4.60 12.71 -21.86
N TYR A 374 4.58 14.00 -21.53
CA TYR A 374 4.26 14.54 -20.21
C TYR A 374 2.82 15.10 -20.15
N GLY A 375 2.02 14.90 -21.21
CA GLY A 375 0.63 15.35 -21.29
C GLY A 375 0.46 16.85 -21.55
N ARG A 376 1.53 17.60 -21.85
CA ARG A 376 1.42 19.03 -22.20
C ARG A 376 0.97 19.15 -23.64
N THR A 377 0.10 20.12 -23.93
CA THR A 377 -0.54 20.23 -25.26
C THR A 377 -0.41 21.61 -25.87
N ALA A 378 -0.45 21.68 -27.20
CA ALA A 378 -0.61 22.93 -27.94
C ALA A 378 -1.58 22.76 -29.10
N GLU A 379 -2.24 23.86 -29.49
CA GLU A 379 -3.21 23.87 -30.59
C GLU A 379 -2.85 24.90 -31.65
N TYR A 380 -3.18 24.59 -32.90
CA TYR A 380 -3.11 25.49 -34.03
C TYR A 380 -4.39 25.38 -34.85
N SER A 381 -5.12 26.49 -35.00
CA SER A 381 -6.40 26.55 -35.71
C SER A 381 -6.34 27.51 -36.89
N PHE A 382 -6.94 27.12 -38.01
CA PHE A 382 -7.09 27.96 -39.20
C PHE A 382 -8.37 27.60 -39.96
N ASN A 383 -8.89 28.56 -40.73
CA ASN A 383 -10.08 28.35 -41.55
C ASN A 383 -9.69 28.04 -43.00
N VAL A 384 -10.49 27.19 -43.64
CA VAL A 384 -10.31 26.75 -45.01
C VAL A 384 -11.60 26.96 -45.79
N ALA A 385 -11.57 27.77 -46.85
CA ALA A 385 -12.70 27.98 -47.74
C ALA A 385 -12.64 27.01 -48.93
N ILE A 386 -13.68 26.21 -49.11
CA ILE A 386 -13.81 25.22 -50.18
C ILE A 386 -14.71 25.77 -51.28
N GLN A 387 -14.14 25.94 -52.48
CA GLN A 387 -14.87 26.39 -53.66
C GLN A 387 -15.13 25.23 -54.63
N ALA A 388 -16.21 25.36 -55.41
CA ALA A 388 -16.47 24.49 -56.54
C ALA A 388 -15.52 24.83 -57.70
N LEU A 389 -15.08 23.82 -58.45
CA LEU A 389 -14.29 24.05 -59.67
C LEU A 389 -15.11 24.86 -60.69
N GLY A 390 -14.58 26.01 -61.10
CA GLY A 390 -15.20 26.86 -62.12
C GLY A 390 -15.31 26.15 -63.47
N ARG A 391 -16.45 26.33 -64.14
CA ARG A 391 -16.81 25.65 -65.40
C ARG A 391 -15.88 26.00 -66.59
N ASP A 392 -15.04 27.03 -66.46
CA ASP A 392 -14.16 27.51 -67.54
C ASP A 392 -12.69 27.06 -67.44
N ASP A 393 -12.30 26.33 -66.38
CA ASP A 393 -10.95 25.75 -66.25
C ASP A 393 -10.88 24.26 -66.64
N ALA A 394 -12.02 23.68 -67.03
CA ALA A 394 -12.15 22.27 -67.34
C ALA A 394 -11.78 21.97 -68.81
N SER A 395 -10.52 22.12 -69.19
CA SER A 395 -10.03 21.30 -70.29
C SER A 395 -10.03 19.85 -69.80
N ALA A 396 -10.68 18.94 -70.54
CA ALA A 396 -10.79 17.52 -70.19
C ALA A 396 -9.43 16.86 -69.87
N TRP A 397 -8.34 17.47 -70.34
CA TRP A 397 -6.95 17.11 -70.04
C TRP A 397 -6.50 17.48 -68.62
N VAL A 398 -6.98 18.59 -68.03
CA VAL A 398 -6.70 18.97 -66.64
C VAL A 398 -7.47 18.08 -65.68
N LEU A 399 -8.73 17.74 -65.97
CA LEU A 399 -9.49 16.76 -65.18
C LEU A 399 -8.88 15.36 -65.28
N ALA A 400 -8.43 14.92 -66.47
CA ALA A 400 -7.77 13.62 -66.67
C ALA A 400 -6.35 13.58 -66.09
N ALA A 401 -5.59 14.68 -66.12
CA ALA A 401 -4.27 14.77 -65.49
C ALA A 401 -4.40 14.83 -63.96
N ILE A 402 -5.39 15.53 -63.41
CA ILE A 402 -5.64 15.58 -61.96
C ILE A 402 -6.24 14.27 -61.47
N THR A 403 -7.15 13.60 -62.19
CA THR A 403 -7.60 12.24 -61.81
C THR A 403 -6.52 11.18 -62.02
N ALA A 404 -5.61 11.30 -63.00
CA ALA A 404 -4.47 10.39 -63.11
C ALA A 404 -3.41 10.64 -62.02
N ILE A 405 -3.18 11.89 -61.61
CA ILE A 405 -2.28 12.25 -60.49
C ILE A 405 -2.92 11.92 -59.14
N VAL A 406 -4.25 11.99 -59.01
CA VAL A 406 -5.01 11.68 -57.79
C VAL A 406 -5.32 10.19 -57.68
N ILE A 407 -5.54 9.44 -58.76
CA ILE A 407 -5.61 7.97 -58.70
C ILE A 407 -4.21 7.39 -58.53
N ALA A 408 -3.17 7.96 -59.16
CA ALA A 408 -1.79 7.63 -58.83
C ALA A 408 -1.48 8.00 -57.38
N GLY A 409 -1.84 9.19 -56.89
CA GLY A 409 -1.65 9.62 -55.51
C GLY A 409 -2.42 8.76 -54.49
N VAL A 410 -3.71 8.49 -54.70
CA VAL A 410 -4.55 7.70 -53.79
C VAL A 410 -4.16 6.21 -53.80
N LEU A 411 -3.68 5.66 -54.92
CA LEU A 411 -3.09 4.30 -54.95
C LEU A 411 -1.63 4.28 -54.43
N VAL A 412 -0.92 5.41 -54.47
CA VAL A 412 0.44 5.60 -53.94
C VAL A 412 0.47 5.86 -52.43
N PHE A 413 -0.57 6.49 -51.87
CA PHE A 413 -0.66 6.81 -50.45
C PHE A 413 -1.40 5.77 -49.62
N SER A 414 -2.10 4.82 -50.24
CA SER A 414 -2.78 3.70 -49.57
C SER A 414 -2.00 2.37 -49.61
N SER A 415 -0.89 2.29 -50.35
CA SER A 415 -0.01 1.11 -50.35
C SER A 415 1.48 1.52 -50.34
N GLU A 416 2.27 0.87 -49.48
CA GLU A 416 3.71 1.15 -49.26
C GLU A 416 4.60 1.23 -50.54
N PRO A 417 4.34 0.49 -51.64
CA PRO A 417 5.19 0.54 -52.83
C PRO A 417 5.12 1.85 -53.62
N GLY A 418 4.01 2.59 -53.53
CA GLY A 418 3.79 3.77 -54.35
C GLY A 418 4.53 5.02 -53.85
N ARG A 419 4.71 5.17 -52.54
CA ARG A 419 5.41 6.32 -51.93
C ARG A 419 6.87 6.45 -52.40
N VAL A 420 7.51 5.31 -52.68
CA VAL A 420 8.91 5.22 -53.10
C VAL A 420 9.12 5.65 -54.56
N ALA A 421 8.09 5.55 -55.41
CA ALA A 421 8.20 5.87 -56.84
C ALA A 421 8.15 7.39 -57.11
N LEU A 422 7.37 8.16 -56.35
CA LEU A 422 7.22 9.61 -56.56
C LEU A 422 8.40 10.43 -56.03
N MET A 423 9.10 9.96 -54.98
CA MET A 423 10.36 10.58 -54.51
C MET A 423 11.47 10.50 -55.57
N THR A 424 11.40 9.56 -56.51
CA THR A 424 12.47 9.34 -57.49
C THR A 424 12.39 10.19 -58.76
N THR A 425 11.26 10.81 -59.08
CA THR A 425 11.06 11.52 -60.36
C THR A 425 11.31 13.04 -60.30
N THR A 426 11.11 13.70 -59.15
CA THR A 426 11.25 15.18 -59.07
C THR A 426 12.65 15.64 -58.63
N VAL A 427 13.43 14.81 -57.96
CA VAL A 427 14.84 15.11 -57.61
C VAL A 427 15.81 14.81 -58.78
N GLY A 428 15.36 14.01 -59.77
CA GLY A 428 16.18 13.49 -60.86
C GLY A 428 16.54 14.47 -62.00
N ARG A 429 16.17 15.75 -61.93
CA ARG A 429 16.54 16.75 -62.95
C ARG A 429 17.41 17.91 -62.47
N ILE A 430 17.72 17.99 -61.18
CA ILE A 430 18.61 19.05 -60.66
C ILE A 430 19.98 18.51 -60.22
N TYR A 431 20.14 17.20 -60.03
CA TYR A 431 21.45 16.61 -59.70
C TYR A 431 21.78 15.42 -60.60
N GLY A 432 22.53 15.71 -61.66
CA GLY A 432 23.22 14.69 -62.43
C GLY A 432 24.36 14.09 -61.62
N GLY A 433 24.36 12.76 -61.48
CA GLY A 433 25.47 11.95 -60.94
C GLY A 433 25.14 11.19 -59.65
N LYS A 434 24.47 10.03 -59.75
CA LYS A 434 24.22 9.13 -58.60
C LYS A 434 25.42 8.22 -58.30
N PRO A 435 25.80 8.05 -57.02
CA PRO A 435 26.28 6.78 -56.49
C PRO A 435 25.13 5.92 -55.96
N LYS A 436 25.38 4.61 -55.88
CA LYS A 436 24.43 3.52 -55.66
C LYS A 436 24.09 3.26 -54.17
N ASP A 437 24.59 4.06 -53.24
CA ASP A 437 24.77 3.66 -51.82
C ASP A 437 23.67 4.05 -50.83
N GLU A 438 22.73 4.94 -51.16
CA GLU A 438 21.78 5.48 -50.17
C GLU A 438 20.68 4.48 -49.79
N LYS A 439 20.02 3.84 -50.77
CA LYS A 439 19.08 2.72 -50.52
C LYS A 439 19.77 1.52 -49.90
N ASP A 440 21.04 1.30 -50.26
CA ASP A 440 21.85 0.24 -49.66
C ASP A 440 22.14 0.52 -48.18
N SER A 441 22.17 1.78 -47.75
CA SER A 441 22.35 2.18 -46.36
C SER A 441 21.08 1.96 -45.53
N GLU A 442 19.91 2.30 -46.07
CA GLU A 442 18.62 2.16 -45.38
C GLU A 442 18.26 0.69 -45.07
N PHE A 443 18.38 -0.20 -46.06
CA PHE A 443 18.12 -1.63 -45.84
C PHE A 443 19.13 -2.26 -44.87
N ARG A 444 20.39 -1.81 -44.91
CA ARG A 444 21.40 -2.24 -43.92
C ARG A 444 21.05 -1.76 -42.51
N GLY A 445 20.62 -0.52 -42.35
CA GLY A 445 20.16 0.03 -41.08
C GLY A 445 18.95 -0.72 -40.52
N ALA A 446 17.95 -1.01 -41.36
CA ALA A 446 16.76 -1.75 -40.98
C ALA A 446 17.06 -3.19 -40.53
N ILE A 447 17.89 -3.90 -41.29
CA ILE A 447 18.31 -5.27 -40.94
C ILE A 447 19.13 -5.27 -39.64
N LEU A 448 20.03 -4.31 -39.44
CA LEU A 448 20.83 -4.21 -38.22
C LEU A 448 19.95 -3.91 -37.00
N TYR A 449 19.01 -2.94 -37.11
CA TYR A 449 18.05 -2.62 -36.05
C TYR A 449 17.18 -3.84 -35.72
N TYR A 450 16.65 -4.53 -36.73
CA TYR A 450 15.86 -5.74 -36.55
C TYR A 450 16.63 -6.82 -35.79
N LEU A 451 17.89 -7.08 -36.16
CA LEU A 451 18.72 -8.09 -35.50
C LEU A 451 19.14 -7.68 -34.07
N ARG A 452 19.16 -6.39 -33.73
CA ARG A 452 19.32 -5.91 -32.35
C ARG A 452 18.13 -6.26 -31.47
N VAL A 453 16.93 -6.21 -32.03
CA VAL A 453 15.68 -6.55 -31.32
C VAL A 453 15.42 -8.07 -31.34
N HIS A 454 15.84 -8.77 -32.40
CA HIS A 454 15.62 -10.21 -32.61
C HIS A 454 16.93 -10.97 -32.93
N PRO A 455 17.89 -11.03 -31.97
CA PRO A 455 19.16 -11.71 -32.20
C PRO A 455 18.98 -13.22 -32.35
N GLY A 456 19.58 -13.79 -33.39
CA GLY A 456 19.53 -15.22 -33.70
C GLY A 456 18.43 -15.64 -34.67
N ASP A 457 17.70 -14.68 -35.24
CA ASP A 457 16.71 -14.92 -36.27
C ASP A 457 17.32 -15.46 -37.57
N ARG A 458 16.50 -16.24 -38.31
CA ARG A 458 16.91 -16.86 -39.56
C ARG A 458 16.74 -15.91 -40.73
N TYR A 459 17.42 -16.22 -41.83
CA TYR A 459 17.23 -15.54 -43.12
C TYR A 459 15.74 -15.35 -43.48
N THR A 460 14.93 -16.41 -43.32
CA THR A 460 13.50 -16.39 -43.62
C THR A 460 12.70 -15.46 -42.70
N ASP A 461 13.14 -15.32 -41.45
CA ASP A 461 12.48 -14.50 -40.44
C ASP A 461 12.78 -13.02 -40.71
N VAL A 462 14.05 -12.67 -41.00
CA VAL A 462 14.48 -11.32 -41.44
C VAL A 462 13.74 -10.92 -42.72
N LYS A 463 13.69 -11.81 -43.72
CA LYS A 463 12.99 -11.56 -44.98
C LYS A 463 11.50 -11.28 -44.76
N ARG A 464 10.82 -12.17 -44.03
CA ARG A 464 9.37 -12.10 -43.85
C ARG A 464 8.97 -10.89 -43.02
N ASN A 465 9.71 -10.59 -41.95
CA ASN A 465 9.32 -9.57 -40.99
C ASN A 465 9.73 -8.15 -41.43
N LEU A 466 10.71 -8.02 -42.31
CA LEU A 466 11.06 -6.74 -42.94
C LEU A 466 10.43 -6.55 -44.33
N GLY A 467 9.66 -7.54 -44.82
CA GLY A 467 9.01 -7.48 -46.13
C GLY A 467 9.98 -7.36 -47.32
N LEU A 468 11.24 -7.78 -47.13
CA LEU A 468 12.31 -7.59 -48.11
C LEU A 468 12.34 -8.72 -49.15
N ASN A 469 12.80 -8.41 -50.37
CA ASN A 469 13.00 -9.43 -51.40
C ASN A 469 14.28 -10.25 -51.14
N ASP A 470 14.37 -11.47 -51.71
CA ASP A 470 15.51 -12.36 -51.47
C ASP A 470 16.87 -11.76 -51.88
N GLY A 471 16.91 -11.00 -52.97
CA GLY A 471 18.14 -10.36 -53.45
C GLY A 471 18.67 -9.31 -52.48
N VAL A 472 17.77 -8.49 -51.92
CA VAL A 472 18.05 -7.41 -50.97
C VAL A 472 18.53 -7.99 -49.65
N VAL A 473 17.82 -8.97 -49.08
CA VAL A 473 18.22 -9.61 -47.82
C VAL A 473 19.58 -10.30 -47.96
N THR A 474 19.79 -11.03 -49.06
CA THR A 474 21.06 -11.75 -49.30
C THR A 474 22.24 -10.79 -49.43
N TYR A 475 22.08 -9.75 -50.26
CA TYR A 475 23.13 -8.77 -50.50
C TYR A 475 23.47 -7.97 -49.23
N HIS A 476 22.47 -7.49 -48.49
CA HIS A 476 22.71 -6.66 -47.30
C HIS A 476 23.17 -7.46 -46.09
N LEU A 477 22.69 -8.69 -45.86
CA LEU A 477 23.26 -9.54 -44.80
C LEU A 477 24.72 -9.88 -45.10
N ALA A 478 25.06 -10.22 -46.35
CA ALA A 478 26.44 -10.47 -46.73
C ALA A 478 27.31 -9.20 -46.57
N ARG A 479 26.76 -8.02 -46.89
CA ARG A 479 27.47 -6.76 -46.73
C ARG A 479 27.65 -6.36 -45.27
N LEU A 480 26.63 -6.48 -44.43
CA LEU A 480 26.71 -6.23 -42.98
C LEU A 480 27.66 -7.20 -42.27
N GLU A 481 27.68 -8.46 -42.70
CA GLU A 481 28.60 -9.48 -42.18
C GLU A 481 30.04 -9.15 -42.60
N LYS A 482 30.25 -8.71 -43.84
CA LYS A 482 31.56 -8.25 -44.33
C LYS A 482 32.03 -6.95 -43.65
N ASP A 483 31.12 -6.03 -43.41
CA ASP A 483 31.38 -4.75 -42.72
C ASP A 483 31.52 -4.95 -41.19
N GLY A 484 31.39 -6.19 -40.68
CA GLY A 484 31.63 -6.56 -39.30
C GLY A 484 30.54 -6.15 -38.31
N MET A 485 29.41 -5.63 -38.78
CA MET A 485 28.29 -5.16 -37.95
C MET A 485 27.37 -6.29 -37.48
N ILE A 486 27.38 -7.42 -38.17
CA ILE A 486 26.69 -8.65 -37.77
C ILE A 486 27.63 -9.85 -37.91
N ARG A 487 27.31 -10.93 -37.20
CA ARG A 487 27.95 -12.23 -37.34
C ARG A 487 26.89 -13.27 -37.59
N SER A 488 27.25 -14.33 -38.30
CA SER A 488 26.38 -15.47 -38.47
C SER A 488 26.96 -16.74 -37.85
N GLU A 489 26.08 -17.61 -37.38
CA GLU A 489 26.45 -18.91 -36.82
C GLU A 489 25.52 -19.98 -37.41
N ILE A 490 26.10 -21.13 -37.77
CA ILE A 490 25.31 -22.29 -38.21
C ILE A 490 24.94 -23.08 -36.95
N ARG A 491 23.65 -23.10 -36.60
CA ARG A 491 23.14 -23.91 -35.49
C ARG A 491 22.20 -24.99 -36.01
N GLY A 492 22.63 -26.25 -35.88
CA GLY A 492 21.97 -27.38 -36.55
C GLY A 492 22.08 -27.24 -38.08
N ALA A 493 20.96 -27.37 -38.80
CA ALA A 493 20.94 -27.30 -40.26
C ALA A 493 20.72 -25.89 -40.84
N ARG A 494 20.68 -24.82 -40.02
CA ARG A 494 20.24 -23.48 -40.45
C ARG A 494 21.14 -22.37 -39.90
N LYS A 495 21.42 -21.37 -40.75
CA LYS A 495 22.23 -20.17 -40.45
C LYS A 495 21.37 -19.13 -39.69
N ARG A 496 21.92 -18.59 -38.59
CA ARG A 496 21.31 -17.56 -37.73
C ARG A 496 22.19 -16.32 -37.69
N TYR A 497 21.60 -15.14 -37.51
CA TYR A 497 22.30 -13.86 -37.57
C TYR A 497 22.21 -13.10 -36.24
N TYR A 498 23.31 -12.49 -35.82
CA TYR A 498 23.46 -11.76 -34.57
C TYR A 498 24.17 -10.42 -34.80
N PRO A 499 23.81 -9.33 -34.13
CA PRO A 499 24.61 -8.11 -34.12
C PRO A 499 25.99 -8.36 -33.54
N SER A 500 26.99 -7.65 -34.04
CA SER A 500 28.40 -7.84 -33.67
C SER A 500 28.69 -7.51 -32.20
N GLU A 501 27.94 -6.58 -31.63
CA GLU A 501 28.02 -6.12 -30.23
C GLU A 501 27.40 -7.10 -29.22
N ILE A 502 26.57 -8.05 -29.67
CA ILE A 502 25.94 -9.03 -28.78
C ILE A 502 26.85 -10.26 -28.68
N ARG A 503 27.23 -10.62 -27.45
CA ARG A 503 27.92 -11.89 -27.19
C ARG A 503 26.96 -13.04 -27.50
N VAL A 504 27.29 -13.84 -28.51
CA VAL A 504 26.55 -15.06 -28.84
C VAL A 504 26.77 -16.08 -27.72
N PRO A 505 25.72 -16.59 -27.05
CA PRO A 505 25.87 -17.53 -25.95
C PRO A 505 26.55 -18.82 -26.44
N MET A 506 27.68 -19.19 -25.83
CA MET A 506 28.45 -20.38 -26.21
C MET A 506 27.60 -21.66 -26.11
N GLU A 507 27.88 -22.61 -27.01
CA GLU A 507 27.19 -23.90 -27.18
C GLU A 507 27.24 -24.80 -25.92
N ASN A 508 28.08 -24.46 -24.94
CA ASN A 508 28.21 -25.16 -23.67
C ASN A 508 27.77 -24.30 -22.48
N GLY A 509 26.46 -24.27 -22.22
CA GLY A 509 25.88 -24.13 -20.87
C GLY A 509 26.32 -22.94 -19.99
N GLY A 510 26.29 -21.72 -20.50
CA GLY A 510 26.72 -20.53 -19.73
C GLY A 510 25.62 -19.58 -19.25
N GLU A 511 24.71 -19.14 -20.11
CA GLU A 511 23.77 -18.05 -19.75
C GLU A 511 22.36 -18.29 -20.29
N LEU A 512 21.38 -18.09 -19.42
CA LEU A 512 19.95 -18.21 -19.71
C LEU A 512 19.54 -17.17 -20.78
N HIS A 513 18.60 -17.53 -21.67
CA HIS A 513 18.03 -16.62 -22.66
C HIS A 513 17.42 -15.37 -21.96
N ASP A 514 17.42 -14.19 -22.58
CA ASP A 514 16.87 -12.96 -21.98
C ASP A 514 15.47 -13.14 -21.34
N ILE A 515 14.53 -13.74 -22.09
CA ILE A 515 13.21 -14.08 -21.56
C ILE A 515 13.24 -15.09 -20.40
N GLN A 516 14.17 -16.05 -20.40
CA GLN A 516 14.37 -16.99 -19.29
C GLN A 516 14.96 -16.28 -18.07
N GLN A 517 15.85 -15.31 -18.25
CA GLN A 517 16.38 -14.49 -17.15
C GLN A 517 15.30 -13.59 -16.55
N ARG A 518 14.45 -12.99 -17.39
CA ARG A 518 13.32 -12.16 -16.95
C ARG A 518 12.26 -12.99 -16.24
N LEU A 519 11.93 -14.18 -16.77
CA LEU A 519 11.04 -15.14 -16.11
C LEU A 519 11.62 -15.65 -14.79
N LEU A 520 12.92 -15.98 -14.74
CA LEU A 520 13.57 -16.43 -13.51
C LEU A 520 13.57 -15.33 -12.45
N ARG A 521 13.94 -14.08 -12.81
CA ARG A 521 13.86 -12.93 -11.90
C ARG A 521 12.44 -12.71 -11.38
N ALA A 522 11.43 -12.78 -12.25
CA ALA A 522 10.03 -12.61 -11.85
C ALA A 522 9.53 -13.73 -10.92
N VAL A 523 9.91 -14.99 -11.18
CA VAL A 523 9.57 -16.13 -10.32
C VAL A 523 10.29 -16.06 -8.97
N THR A 524 11.54 -15.61 -8.93
CA THR A 524 12.29 -15.40 -7.68
C THR A 524 11.73 -14.23 -6.87
N ALA A 525 11.34 -13.15 -7.51
CA ALA A 525 10.74 -11.99 -6.85
C ALA A 525 9.32 -12.27 -6.32
N SER A 526 8.57 -13.19 -6.93
CA SER A 526 7.22 -13.54 -6.51
C SER A 526 6.92 -15.04 -6.65
N PRO A 527 7.39 -15.87 -5.70
CA PRO A 527 7.18 -17.32 -5.72
C PRO A 527 5.70 -17.71 -5.72
N GLY A 528 5.32 -18.64 -6.60
CA GLY A 528 3.96 -19.16 -6.69
C GLY A 528 3.01 -18.32 -7.53
N MET A 529 3.51 -17.33 -8.28
CA MET A 529 2.68 -16.54 -9.20
C MET A 529 2.14 -17.42 -10.35
N PRO A 530 0.87 -17.25 -10.76
CA PRO A 530 0.32 -17.94 -11.93
C PRO A 530 1.08 -17.59 -13.21
N VAL A 531 1.35 -18.58 -14.05
CA VAL A 531 2.09 -18.41 -15.31
C VAL A 531 1.43 -17.39 -16.25
N SER A 532 0.10 -17.27 -16.21
CA SER A 532 -0.64 -16.27 -16.99
C SER A 532 -0.30 -14.84 -16.59
N ILE A 533 -0.16 -14.56 -15.29
CA ILE A 533 0.15 -13.23 -14.76
C ILE A 533 1.64 -12.90 -15.00
N LEU A 534 2.52 -13.88 -14.84
CA LEU A 534 3.94 -13.73 -15.21
C LEU A 534 4.12 -13.37 -16.68
N ALA A 535 3.32 -13.97 -17.56
CA ALA A 535 3.36 -13.68 -18.99
C ALA A 535 2.86 -12.25 -19.29
N GLU A 536 1.78 -11.82 -18.64
CA GLU A 536 1.20 -10.49 -18.75
C GLU A 536 2.19 -9.40 -18.29
N GLN A 537 2.81 -9.56 -17.12
CA GLN A 537 3.80 -8.62 -16.58
C GLN A 537 5.05 -8.47 -17.47
N LEU A 538 5.41 -9.53 -18.19
CA LEU A 538 6.58 -9.54 -19.08
C LEU A 538 6.24 -9.14 -20.51
N GLY A 539 4.96 -8.84 -20.81
CA GLY A 539 4.51 -8.46 -22.16
C GLY A 539 4.65 -9.59 -23.18
N VAL A 540 4.58 -10.85 -22.74
CA VAL A 540 4.74 -12.04 -23.59
C VAL A 540 3.51 -12.94 -23.55
N SER A 541 3.32 -13.78 -24.58
CA SER A 541 2.18 -14.71 -24.59
C SER A 541 2.33 -15.78 -23.50
N THR A 542 1.20 -16.21 -22.92
CA THR A 542 1.20 -17.28 -21.90
C THR A 542 1.81 -18.59 -22.41
N GLN A 543 1.66 -18.89 -23.70
CA GLN A 543 2.27 -20.06 -24.34
C GLN A 543 3.81 -19.95 -24.40
N LEU A 544 4.33 -18.76 -24.70
CA LEU A 544 5.77 -18.50 -24.76
C LEU A 544 6.39 -18.54 -23.35
N ALA A 545 5.75 -17.91 -22.37
CA ALA A 545 6.16 -17.98 -20.97
C ALA A 545 6.19 -19.43 -20.46
N LEU A 546 5.14 -20.21 -20.75
CA LEU A 546 5.05 -21.62 -20.36
C LEU A 546 6.14 -22.47 -21.02
N TYR A 547 6.47 -22.21 -22.29
CA TYR A 547 7.55 -22.91 -23.00
C TYR A 547 8.89 -22.71 -22.29
N HIS A 548 9.24 -21.46 -21.97
CA HIS A 548 10.52 -21.15 -21.30
C HIS A 548 10.56 -21.61 -19.84
N LEU A 549 9.46 -21.52 -19.09
CA LEU A 549 9.39 -22.03 -17.71
C LEU A 549 9.52 -23.56 -17.65
N ARG A 550 9.01 -24.30 -18.65
CA ARG A 550 9.25 -25.74 -18.75
C ARG A 550 10.72 -26.07 -19.00
N GLN A 551 11.42 -25.30 -19.84
CA GLN A 551 12.86 -25.47 -20.04
C GLN A 551 13.66 -25.15 -18.78
N LEU A 552 13.31 -24.07 -18.06
CA LEU A 552 13.93 -23.73 -16.78
C LEU A 552 13.70 -24.81 -15.72
N SER A 553 12.54 -25.45 -15.74
CA SER A 553 12.20 -26.55 -14.85
C SER A 553 12.99 -27.82 -15.13
N GLN A 554 13.30 -28.11 -16.40
CA GLN A 554 14.20 -29.23 -16.77
C GLN A 554 15.61 -29.05 -16.20
N THR A 555 16.06 -27.80 -16.03
CA THR A 555 17.35 -27.48 -15.39
C THR A 555 17.23 -27.19 -13.88
N ALA A 556 16.12 -27.55 -13.23
CA ALA A 556 15.87 -27.33 -11.80
C ALA A 556 15.98 -25.88 -11.29
N ARG A 557 15.84 -24.88 -12.19
CA ARG A 557 15.88 -23.45 -11.86
C ARG A 557 14.51 -22.88 -11.47
N VAL A 558 13.43 -23.55 -11.88
CA VAL A 558 12.04 -23.22 -11.56
C VAL A 558 11.27 -24.51 -11.28
N GLU A 559 10.36 -24.51 -10.33
CA GLU A 559 9.41 -25.59 -10.07
C GLU A 559 8.00 -25.16 -10.47
N LEU A 560 7.32 -25.98 -11.29
CA LEU A 560 5.95 -25.72 -11.71
C LEU A 560 4.99 -26.61 -10.91
N GLN A 561 4.09 -25.99 -10.16
CA GLN A 561 3.08 -26.69 -9.39
C GLN A 561 1.67 -26.27 -9.79
N ARG A 562 0.70 -27.15 -9.58
CA ARG A 562 -0.71 -26.88 -9.92
C ARG A 562 -1.64 -27.08 -8.72
N PRO A 563 -1.56 -26.22 -7.69
CA PRO A 563 -2.56 -26.22 -6.61
C PRO A 563 -3.86 -25.59 -7.15
N GLY A 564 -4.78 -26.43 -7.64
CA GLY A 564 -6.08 -26.02 -8.19
C GLY A 564 -6.08 -25.78 -9.71
N LEU A 565 -6.84 -24.77 -10.18
CA LEU A 565 -7.12 -24.57 -11.61
C LEU A 565 -5.98 -23.89 -12.40
N ARG A 566 -5.06 -23.18 -11.73
CA ARG A 566 -4.00 -22.38 -12.38
C ARG A 566 -2.61 -22.98 -12.12
N LEU A 567 -1.79 -23.04 -13.17
CA LEU A 567 -0.40 -23.46 -13.09
C LEU A 567 0.45 -22.29 -12.53
N ARG A 568 1.24 -22.58 -11.50
CA ARG A 568 2.05 -21.60 -10.76
C ARG A 568 3.53 -21.98 -10.82
N ALA A 569 4.39 -20.97 -10.81
CA ALA A 569 5.84 -21.13 -10.88
C ALA A 569 6.52 -20.70 -9.57
N TYR A 570 7.43 -21.53 -9.08
CA TYR A 570 8.22 -21.32 -7.86
C TYR A 570 9.71 -21.36 -8.21
N PRO A 571 10.60 -20.73 -7.43
CA PRO A 571 12.04 -20.85 -7.62
C PRO A 571 12.50 -22.30 -7.41
N GLY A 572 13.42 -22.77 -8.26
CA GLY A 572 14.02 -24.09 -8.12
C GLY A 572 15.04 -24.14 -6.98
N ARG A 573 15.34 -25.36 -6.49
CA ARG A 573 16.12 -25.58 -5.26
C ARG A 573 17.59 -25.11 -5.30
N GLU A 574 18.13 -24.76 -6.46
CA GLU A 574 19.50 -24.23 -6.60
C GLU A 574 19.59 -22.69 -6.61
N GLY A 575 18.47 -21.97 -6.50
CA GLY A 575 18.43 -20.50 -6.52
C GLY A 575 18.27 -19.85 -5.16
N LYS A 576 19.13 -20.17 -4.19
CA LYS A 576 19.29 -19.40 -2.95
C LYS A 576 20.43 -18.39 -3.06
#